data_AF-A0A5K4FB96-F1
#
_entry.id   AF-A0A5K4FB96-F1
#
_cell.length_a   1.000
_cell.length_b   1.000
_cell.length_c   1.000
_cell.angle_alpha   90.00
_cell.angle_beta   90.00
_cell.angle_gamma   90.00
#
_symmetry.space_group_name_H-M   'P 1'
#
loop_
_entity.id
_entity.type
_entity.pdbx_description
1 polymer ?
#
loop_
_entity_poly.entity_id
_entity_poly.type
_entity_poly.pdbx_seq_one_letter_code
_entity_poly.pdbx_strand_id
1 'polypeptide(L)' 'MDLPCKPLACKIQSCLIRNDFDVTRCTREITSLIECCQKFRHIKQPCCEGWDNYKHELDNQTKTN' A
#
# COMPACT_ATOMS: atom_id res chain seq x y z
N MET A 1 17.33 9.02 3.69
CA MET A 1 16.49 7.96 4.28
C MET A 1 15.65 7.38 3.17
N ASP A 2 16.13 6.29 2.57
CA ASP A 2 15.45 5.60 1.47
C ASP A 2 14.64 4.45 2.05
N LEU A 3 13.36 4.74 2.35
CA LEU A 3 12.43 3.71 2.80
C LEU A 3 12.11 2.77 1.61
N PRO A 4 12.17 1.44 1.81
CA PRO A 4 12.02 0.46 0.72
C PRO A 4 10.79 0.66 -0.18
N CYS A 5 9.67 1.07 0.40
CA CYS A 5 8.39 1.18 -0.31
C CYS A 5 8.07 2.60 -0.80
N LYS A 6 8.89 3.61 -0.45
CA LYS A 6 8.71 4.99 -0.91
C LYS A 6 8.66 5.10 -2.44
N PRO A 7 9.53 4.43 -3.23
CA PRO A 7 9.46 4.51 -4.70
C PRO A 7 8.14 4.00 -5.26
N LEU A 8 7.52 2.99 -4.64
CA LEU A 8 6.24 2.42 -5.08
C LEU A 8 5.08 3.36 -4.74
N ALA A 9 5.10 3.99 -3.56
CA ALA A 9 4.15 5.03 -3.22
C ALA A 9 4.19 6.20 -4.23
N CYS A 10 5.38 6.63 -4.66
CA CYS A 10 5.53 7.64 -5.71
C CYS A 10 4.94 7.18 -7.06
N LYS A 11 5.07 5.89 -7.42
CA LYS A 11 4.44 5.35 -8.65
C LYS A 11 2.92 5.42 -8.60
N ILE A 12 2.30 5.20 -7.43
CA ILE A 12 0.85 5.38 -7.26
C ILE A 12 0.46 6.83 -7.51
N GLN A 13 1.18 7.79 -6.91
CA GLN A 13 0.92 9.22 -7.13
C GLN A 13 1.04 9.60 -8.61
N SER A 14 2.07 9.13 -9.31
CA SER A 14 2.19 9.34 -10.76
C SER A 14 1.07 8.66 -11.56
N CYS A 15 0.60 7.49 -11.13
CA CYS A 15 -0.51 6.81 -11.76
C CYS A 15 -1.82 7.59 -11.61
N LEU A 16 -2.11 8.09 -10.40
CA LEU A 16 -3.30 8.88 -10.11
C LEU A 16 -3.33 10.14 -10.98
N ILE A 17 -2.24 10.89 -11.04
CA ILE A 17 -2.14 12.12 -11.87
C ILE A 17 -2.41 11.81 -13.35
N ARG A 18 -1.89 10.69 -13.88
CA ARG A 18 -2.08 10.31 -15.28
C ARG A 18 -3.50 9.81 -15.61
N ASN A 19 -4.27 9.41 -14.61
CA ASN A 19 -5.57 8.77 -14.77
C ASN A 19 -6.71 9.61 -14.17
N ASP A 20 -6.55 10.94 -14.11
CA ASP A 20 -7.55 11.86 -13.56
C ASP A 20 -8.02 11.44 -12.15
N PHE A 21 -7.08 10.94 -11.34
CA PHE A 21 -7.31 10.44 -9.98
C PHE A 21 -8.21 9.19 -9.88
N ASP A 22 -8.47 8.50 -10.99
CA ASP A 22 -9.17 7.21 -11.01
C ASP A 22 -8.29 6.10 -10.40
N VAL A 23 -8.49 5.83 -9.12
CA VAL A 23 -7.77 4.81 -8.35
C VAL A 23 -7.93 3.40 -8.93
N THR A 24 -9.04 3.12 -9.62
CA THR A 24 -9.31 1.79 -10.19
C THR A 24 -8.33 1.45 -11.31
N ARG A 25 -7.72 2.47 -11.94
CA ARG A 25 -6.68 2.32 -12.97
C ARG A 25 -5.27 2.13 -12.41
N CYS A 26 -5.09 2.25 -11.10
CA CYS A 26 -3.79 2.15 -10.43
C CYS A 26 -3.64 0.89 -9.56
N THR A 27 -4.50 -0.10 -9.78
CA THR A 27 -4.53 -1.37 -9.03
C THR A 27 -3.17 -2.07 -9.01
N ARG A 28 -2.44 -2.10 -10.13
CA ARG A 28 -1.11 -2.71 -10.21
C ARG A 28 -0.09 -2.03 -9.29
N GLU A 29 -0.05 -0.70 -9.29
CA GLU A 29 0.85 0.09 -8.45
C GLU A 29 0.50 -0.06 -6.97
N ILE A 30 -0.79 -0.12 -6.64
CA ILE A 30 -1.30 -0.38 -5.29
C ILE A 30 -0.89 -1.79 -4.82
N THR A 31 -1.14 -2.83 -5.62
CA THR A 31 -0.71 -4.21 -5.31
C THR A 31 0.80 -4.28 -5.07
N SER A 32 1.59 -3.60 -5.90
CA SER A 32 3.04 -3.55 -5.71
C SER A 32 3.44 -2.91 -4.37
N LEU A 33 2.77 -1.81 -3.97
CA LEU A 33 3.01 -1.18 -2.67
C LEU A 33 2.64 -2.13 -1.51
N ILE A 34 1.50 -2.81 -1.62
CA ILE A 34 1.02 -3.79 -0.65
C ILE A 34 2.05 -4.92 -0.47
N GLU A 35 2.52 -5.52 -1.57
CA GLU A 35 3.54 -6.58 -1.55
C GLU A 35 4.84 -6.09 -0.90
N CYS A 36 5.23 -4.83 -1.17
CA CYS A 36 6.38 -4.23 -0.52
C CYS A 36 6.18 -4.07 0.99
N CYS A 37 5.02 -3.57 1.43
CA CYS A 37 4.71 -3.43 2.85
C CYS A 37 4.69 -4.79 3.55
N GLN A 38 4.17 -5.84 2.90
CA GLN A 38 4.22 -7.22 3.42
C GLN A 38 5.66 -7.74 3.53
N LYS A 39 6.50 -7.50 2.52
CA LYS A 39 7.91 -7.89 2.50
C LYS A 39 8.72 -7.19 3.59
N PHE A 40 8.48 -5.90 3.80
CA PHE A 40 9.19 -5.06 4.76
C PHE A 40 8.36 -4.75 6.01
N ARG A 41 7.49 -5.68 6.44
CA ARG A 41 6.60 -5.51 7.61
C ARG A 41 7.32 -5.18 8.94
N HIS A 42 8.61 -5.44 9.01
CA HIS A 42 9.45 -5.17 10.19
C HIS A 42 10.06 -3.76 10.18
N ILE A 43 9.85 -2.98 9.12
CA ILE A 43 10.33 -1.60 8.98
C ILE A 43 9.11 -0.69 8.97
N LYS A 44 9.00 0.19 9.96
CA LYS A 44 7.94 1.20 9.99
C LYS A 44 8.15 2.18 8.83
N GLN A 45 7.14 2.31 7.97
CA GLN A 45 7.16 3.16 6.80
C GLN A 45 5.84 3.93 6.71
N PRO A 46 5.83 5.28 6.59
CA PRO A 46 4.59 6.05 6.55
C PRO A 46 3.62 5.62 5.43
N CYS A 47 4.13 5.16 4.28
CA CYS A 47 3.28 4.69 3.18
C CYS A 47 2.59 3.34 3.45
N CYS A 48 2.97 2.62 4.50
CA CYS A 48 2.39 1.33 4.86
C CYS A 48 1.38 1.43 6.00
N GLU A 49 1.25 2.57 6.68
CA GLU A 49 0.35 2.71 7.84
C GLU A 49 -1.12 2.43 7.46
N GLY A 50 -1.57 2.90 6.30
CA GLY A 50 -2.91 2.59 5.79
C GLY A 50 -3.10 1.10 5.47
N TRP A 51 -2.05 0.44 4.97
CA TRP A 51 -2.08 -1.00 4.72
C TRP A 51 -2.12 -1.80 6.03
N ASP A 52 -1.37 -1.38 7.05
CA ASP A 52 -1.33 -2.05 8.35
C ASP A 52 -2.70 -1.99 9.05
N ASN A 53 -3.41 -0.86 8.94
CA ASN A 53 -4.79 -0.73 9.44
C ASN A 53 -5.76 -1.65 8.70
N TYR A 54 -5.74 -1.66 7.36
CA TYR A 54 -6.56 -2.56 6.55
C TYR A 54 -6.29 -4.03 6.88
N LYS A 55 -5.01 -4.38 7.06
CA LYS A 55 -4.63 -5.73 7.47
C LYS A 55 -5.17 -6.08 8.86
N HIS A 56 -5.06 -5.16 9.82
CA HIS A 56 -5.61 -5.36 11.16
C HIS A 56 -7.14 -5.57 11.12
N GLU A 57 -7.86 -4.83 10.28
CA GLU A 57 -9.29 -5.03 10.04
C GLU A 57 -9.60 -6.41 9.45
N LEU A 58 -8.85 -6.83 8.42
CA LEU A 58 -9.00 -8.14 7.79
C LEU A 58 -8.70 -9.30 8.77
N ASP A 59 -7.63 -9.16 9.55
CA ASP A 59 -7.22 -10.13 10.57
C ASP A 59 -8.25 -10.19 11.73
N ASN A 60 -9.05 -9.15 11.95
CA ASN A 60 -10.15 -9.14 12.93
C ASN A 60 -11.45 -9.71 12.36
N GLN A 61 -11.75 -9.48 11.07
CA GLN A 61 -12.89 -10.09 10.39
C GLN A 61 -12.74 -11.63 10.32
N THR A 62 -11.52 -12.12 10.09
CA THR A 62 -11.22 -13.56 10.02
C THR A 62 -11.24 -14.28 11.37
N LYS A 63 -11.23 -13.57 12.50
CA LYS A 63 -11.39 -14.15 13.85
C LYS A 63 -12.84 -14.27 14.31
N THR A 64 -13.80 -13.78 13.52
CA THR A 64 -15.23 -13.73 13.89
C THR A 64 -16.09 -14.71 13.07
N ASN A 65 -15.48 -15.65 12.34
CA ASN A 65 -16.13 -16.79 11.66
C ASN A 65 -15.44 -18.10 12.06
#